data_AF-A0A9W6V4E2-F1
#
_entry.id   AF-A0A9W6V4E2-F1
#
_cell.length_a   1.000
_cell.length_b   1.000
_cell.length_c   1.000
_cell.angle_alpha   90.00
_cell.angle_beta   90.00
_cell.angle_gamma   90.00
#
_symmetry.space_group_name_H-M   'P 1'
#
loop_
_entity.id
_entity.type
_entity.pdbx_description
1 polymer ?
#
loop_
_entity_poly.entity_id
_entity_poly.type
_entity_poly.pdbx_seq_one_letter_code
_entity_poly.pdbx_strand_id
1 'polypeptide(L)'
;MVTFQPSFLVRFAEKNEHHRTAGDAFFGGSGWHDVFRQPSSAKAAYLRDQYRATLKSAGFQHTLAFEMIDEAGHLLYLIFGTRHERGSRR
;
A
#
# COMPACT_ATOMS: atom_id res chain seq x y z
N MET A 1 -0.55 9.89 -7.79
CA MET A 1 0.67 9.11 -7.49
C MET A 1 0.90 9.16 -6.00
N VAL A 2 1.24 8.03 -5.36
CA VAL A 2 1.53 7.97 -3.93
C VAL A 2 2.84 7.21 -3.73
N THR A 3 3.73 7.75 -2.91
CA THR A 3 5.03 7.15 -2.57
C THR A 3 5.12 7.01 -1.06
N PHE A 4 5.57 5.84 -0.57
CA PHE A 4 5.78 5.61 0.85
C PHE A 4 6.89 4.58 1.09
N GLN A 5 7.55 4.69 2.24
CA GLN A 5 8.45 3.66 2.75
C GLN A 5 7.65 2.48 3.33
N PRO A 6 8.19 1.24 3.30
CA PRO A 6 7.58 0.08 3.95
C PRO A 6 7.23 0.32 5.42
N SER A 7 8.09 1.05 6.16
CA SER A 7 7.87 1.42 7.56
C SER A 7 6.56 2.20 7.77
N PHE A 8 6.20 3.07 6.83
CA PHE A 8 4.95 3.82 6.87
C PHE A 8 3.72 2.91 6.78
N LEU A 9 3.78 1.83 6.01
CA LEU A 9 2.69 0.85 5.95
C LEU A 9 2.64 -0.01 7.21
N VAL A 10 3.80 -0.51 7.65
CA VAL A 10 3.88 -1.45 8.78
C VAL A 10 3.45 -0.81 10.10
N ARG A 11 3.60 0.52 10.28
CA ARG A 11 3.13 1.21 11.49
C ARG A 11 1.62 1.04 11.76
N PHE A 12 0.80 0.86 10.72
CA PHE A 12 -0.63 0.59 10.86
C PHE A 12 -0.89 -0.81 11.44
N ALA A 13 0.03 -1.75 11.20
CA ALA A 13 0.00 -3.12 11.71
C ALA A 13 0.57 -3.24 13.15
N GLU A 14 0.70 -2.14 13.88
CA GLU A 14 1.02 -2.14 15.31
C GLU A 14 -0.24 -2.38 16.16
N LYS A 15 -0.08 -2.95 17.36
CA LYS A 15 -1.18 -3.33 18.26
C LYS A 15 -1.90 -2.15 18.93
N ASN A 16 -1.87 -0.96 18.32
CA ASN A 16 -2.58 0.22 18.83
C ASN A 16 -3.91 0.39 18.08
N GLU A 17 -5.01 0.61 18.81
CA GLU A 17 -6.33 0.85 18.24
C GLU A 17 -6.38 2.11 17.37
N HIS A 18 -5.65 3.17 17.77
CA HIS A 18 -5.60 4.41 17.00
C HIS A 18 -4.95 4.21 15.61
N HIS A 19 -3.94 3.35 15.53
CA HIS A 19 -3.31 2.97 14.26
C HIS A 19 -4.22 2.11 13.38
N ARG A 20 -5.08 1.27 13.98
CA ARG A 20 -6.07 0.49 13.23
C ARG A 20 -7.14 1.37 12.59
N THR A 21 -7.72 2.32 13.32
CA THR A 21 -8.70 3.26 12.76
C THR A 21 -8.10 4.10 11.64
N ALA A 22 -6.87 4.58 11.81
CA ALA A 22 -6.16 5.32 10.76
C ALA A 22 -5.87 4.44 9.53
N GLY A 23 -5.54 3.16 9.74
CA GLY A 23 -5.37 2.18 8.67
C GLY A 23 -6.67 1.91 7.91
N ASP A 24 -7.80 1.76 8.60
CA ASP A 24 -9.10 1.55 7.95
C ASP A 24 -9.49 2.72 7.04
N ALA A 25 -9.22 3.95 7.47
CA ALA A 25 -9.42 5.13 6.63
C ALA A 25 -8.47 5.13 5.41
N PHE A 26 -7.21 4.71 5.58
CA PHE A 26 -6.21 4.69 4.51
C PHE A 26 -6.47 3.58 3.46
N PHE A 27 -6.82 2.39 3.91
CA PHE A 27 -7.09 1.22 3.05
C PHE A 27 -8.58 1.10 2.65
N GLY A 28 -9.43 2.03 3.09
CA GLY A 28 -10.84 2.07 2.72
C GLY A 28 -11.69 0.94 3.31
N GLY A 29 -11.28 0.38 4.46
CA GLY A 29 -11.96 -0.71 5.15
C GLY A 29 -11.01 -1.60 5.94
N SER A 30 -11.52 -2.70 6.50
CA SER A 30 -10.76 -3.62 7.37
C SER A 30 -10.04 -4.76 6.62
N GLY A 31 -10.12 -4.82 5.28
CA GLY A 31 -9.57 -5.92 4.47
C GLY A 31 -8.04 -6.10 4.60
N TRP A 32 -7.33 -5.06 5.06
CA TRP A 32 -5.89 -5.11 5.30
C TRP A 32 -5.51 -5.74 6.66
N HIS A 33 -6.47 -6.01 7.55
CA HIS A 33 -6.20 -6.53 8.91
C HIS A 33 -5.51 -7.90 8.90
N ASP A 34 -5.63 -8.68 7.82
CA ASP A 34 -4.91 -9.95 7.72
C ASP A 34 -3.38 -9.78 7.70
N VAL A 35 -2.86 -8.55 7.59
CA VAL A 35 -1.44 -8.23 7.81
C VAL A 35 -0.92 -8.72 9.17
N PHE A 36 -1.77 -8.73 10.21
CA PHE A 36 -1.37 -9.18 11.55
C PHE A 36 -1.02 -10.68 11.59
N ARG A 37 -1.49 -11.45 10.59
CA ARG A 37 -1.22 -12.88 10.42
C ARG A 37 -0.05 -13.16 9.47
N GLN A 38 0.45 -12.15 8.76
CA GLN A 38 1.56 -12.31 7.83
C GLN A 38 2.91 -12.32 8.56
N PRO A 39 3.90 -13.09 8.06
CA PRO A 39 5.26 -13.02 8.58
C PRO A 39 5.85 -11.62 8.34
N SER A 40 6.73 -11.15 9.24
CA SER A 40 7.26 -9.78 9.22
C SER A 40 7.86 -9.37 7.87
N SER A 41 8.52 -10.28 7.17
CA SER A 41 9.09 -10.04 5.83
C SER A 41 8.04 -9.84 4.73
N ALA A 42 6.82 -10.38 4.88
CA ALA A 42 5.76 -10.29 3.88
C ALA A 42 4.77 -9.14 4.14
N LYS A 43 4.74 -8.56 5.35
CA LYS A 43 3.78 -7.52 5.74
C LYS A 43 3.77 -6.33 4.79
N ALA A 44 4.95 -5.85 4.41
CA ALA A 44 5.09 -4.68 3.53
C ALA A 44 4.49 -4.93 2.14
N ALA A 45 4.83 -6.07 1.52
CA ALA A 45 4.30 -6.48 0.22
C ALA A 45 2.77 -6.71 0.29
N TYR A 46 2.29 -7.36 1.35
CA TYR A 46 0.87 -7.59 1.59
C TYR A 46 0.09 -6.26 1.67
N LEU A 47 0.56 -5.30 2.46
CA LEU A 47 -0.08 -3.99 2.60
C LEU A 47 -0.06 -3.18 1.29
N ARG A 48 1.04 -3.26 0.52
CA ARG A 48 1.09 -2.69 -0.84
C ARG A 48 -0.02 -3.25 -1.72
N ASP A 49 -0.20 -4.57 -1.72
CA ASP A 49 -1.20 -5.22 -2.59
C ASP A 49 -2.64 -4.94 -2.13
N GLN A 50 -2.88 -4.83 -0.82
CA GLN A 50 -4.15 -4.37 -0.29
C GLN A 50 -4.47 -2.94 -0.74
N TYR A 51 -3.49 -2.02 -0.65
CA TYR A 51 -3.70 -0.66 -1.14
C TYR A 51 -4.01 -0.61 -2.64
N ARG A 52 -3.39 -1.47 -3.45
CA ARG A 52 -3.71 -1.60 -4.88
C ARG A 52 -5.15 -2.10 -5.09
N ALA A 53 -5.62 -3.03 -4.27
CA ALA A 53 -7.00 -3.51 -4.32
C ALA A 53 -7.99 -2.38 -3.97
N THR A 54 -7.69 -1.58 -2.94
CA THR A 54 -8.47 -0.39 -2.56
C THR A 54 -8.55 0.63 -3.70
N LEU A 55 -7.43 0.90 -4.39
CA LEU A 55 -7.44 1.82 -5.54
C LEU A 55 -8.33 1.29 -6.67
N LYS A 56 -8.28 -0.02 -6.94
CA LYS A 56 -9.15 -0.65 -7.95
C LYS A 56 -10.62 -0.54 -7.57
N SER A 57 -11.00 -0.82 -6.32
CA SER A 57 -12.39 -0.68 -5.86
C SER A 57 -12.88 0.76 -5.88
N ALA A 58 -11.98 1.74 -5.70
CA ALA A 58 -12.27 3.18 -5.85
C ALA A 58 -12.33 3.67 -7.33
N GLY A 59 -12.23 2.75 -8.30
CA GLY A 59 -12.36 3.03 -9.73
C GLY A 59 -11.05 3.31 -10.47
N PHE A 60 -9.88 3.17 -9.84
CA PHE A 60 -8.58 3.26 -10.51
C PHE A 60 -8.20 1.90 -11.09
N GLN A 61 -8.76 1.57 -12.26
CA GLN A 61 -8.61 0.26 -12.88
C GLN A 61 -7.17 -0.08 -13.30
N HIS A 62 -6.36 0.93 -13.58
CA HIS A 62 -4.96 0.74 -13.95
C HIS A 62 -4.05 1.21 -12.81
N THR A 63 -3.38 0.26 -12.15
CA THR A 63 -2.44 0.52 -11.06
C THR A 63 -1.06 -0.06 -11.39
N LEU A 64 -0.03 0.79 -11.44
CA LEU A 64 1.37 0.39 -11.50
C LEU A 64 1.96 0.49 -10.09
N ALA A 65 2.79 -0.48 -9.73
CA ALA A 65 3.53 -0.49 -8.47
C ALA A 65 5.00 -0.76 -8.77
N PHE A 66 5.87 0.10 -8.22
CA PHE A 66 7.31 -0.01 -8.35
C PHE A 66 7.93 -0.15 -6.98
N GLU A 67 8.96 -0.99 -6.91
CA GLU A 67 9.89 -1.08 -5.80
C GLU A 67 11.15 -0.33 -6.22
N MET A 68 11.56 0.65 -5.41
CA MET A 68 12.75 1.46 -5.64
C MET A 68 13.64 1.41 -4.42
N ILE A 69 14.94 1.56 -4.62
CA ILE A 69 15.91 1.72 -3.54
C ILE A 69 16.46 3.13 -3.65
N ASP A 70 16.39 3.92 -2.58
CA ASP A 70 16.98 5.26 -2.55
C ASP A 70 18.51 5.21 -2.47
N GLU A 71 19.17 6.36 -2.56
CA GLU A 71 20.64 6.45 -2.51
C GLU A 71 21.24 5.98 -1.18
N ALA A 72 20.43 5.93 -0.11
CA ALA A 72 20.81 5.44 1.21
C ALA A 72 20.49 3.95 1.43
N GLY A 73 19.94 3.25 0.44
CA GLY A 73 19.61 1.83 0.51
C GLY A 73 18.21 1.52 1.06
N HIS A 74 17.34 2.51 1.24
CA HIS A 74 15.98 2.27 1.73
C HIS A 74 15.03 1.86 0.60
N LEU A 75 14.26 0.79 0.85
CA LEU A 75 13.17 0.40 -0.03
C LEU A 75 12.04 1.44 0.00
N LEU A 76 11.51 1.76 -1.17
CA LEU A 76 10.38 2.64 -1.41
C LEU A 76 9.35 1.95 -2.30
N TYR A 77 8.07 2.13 -1.97
CA TYR A 77 6.98 1.75 -2.85
C TYR A 77 6.41 2.99 -3.52
N LEU A 78 6.30 2.93 -4.85
CA LEU A 78 5.63 3.95 -5.64
C LEU A 78 4.41 3.33 -6.33
N ILE A 79 3.23 3.84 -6.02
CA ILE A 79 1.97 3.37 -6.59
C ILE A 79 1.34 4.49 -7.41
N PHE A 80 1.10 4.19 -8.68
CA PHE A 80 0.42 5.06 -9.62
C PHE A 80 -0.91 4.42 -10.01
N GLY A 81 -2.03 5.03 -9.60
CA GLY A 81 -3.38 4.66 -10.02
C GLY A 81 -3.92 5.69 -11.02
N THR A 82 -4.51 5.22 -12.12
CA THR A 82 -5.20 6.04 -13.10
C THR A 82 -6.54 5.42 -13.50
N ARG A 83 -7.51 6.28 -13.83
CA ARG A 83 -8.82 5.90 -14.38
C ARG A 83 -8.84 5.83 -15.91
N HIS A 84 -7.81 6.35 -16.57
CA HIS A 84 -7.70 6.38 -18.02
C HIS A 84 -6.68 5.36 -18.52
N GLU A 85 -7.06 4.52 -19.49
CA GLU A 85 -6.20 3.52 -20.16
C GLU A 85 -4.88 4.11 -20.68
N ARG A 86 -4.87 5.38 -21.09
CA ARG A 86 -3.66 6.06 -21.58
C ARG A 86 -2.62 6.36 -20.49
N GLY A 87 -3.02 6.39 -19.21
CA GLY A 87 -2.08 6.69 -18.11
C GLY A 87 -1.18 5.52 -17.72
N SER A 88 -1.41 4.31 -18.25
CA SER A 88 -0.56 3.13 -18.01
C SER A 88 0.30 2.74 -19.21
N ARG A 89 0.29 3.53 -20.31
CA ARG A 89 1.19 3.27 -21.45
C ARG A 89 2.59 3.77 -21.11
N ARG A 90 3.45 2.79 -20.86
CA ARG A 90 4.90 2.90 -20.85
C ARG A 90 5.43 3.21 -22.25
#